data_AF-A0A3D0I3N0-F1
#
_entry.id   AF-A0A3D0I3N0-F1
#
_cell.length_a   1.000
_cell.length_b   1.000
_cell.length_c   1.000
_cell.angle_alpha   90.00
_cell.angle_beta   90.00
_cell.angle_gamma   90.00
#
_symmetry.space_group_name_H-M   'P 1'
#
loop_
_entity.id
_entity.type
_entity.pdbx_description
1 polymer ?
#
loop_
_entity_poly.entity_id
_entity_poly.type
_entity_poly.pdbx_seq_one_letter_code
_entity_poly.pdbx_strand_id
1 'polypeptide(L)'
;MLRDWEGWSAELLESHISFPQLCFFRSQHNNQSWVAALTTVLDVCCLVITRIEDGPVPTARLTFAMARHAVIDLCAVLNLRPLPPPAERLPPTEEKRLGSLLSRAAVRLRTDEASAAEFASLRATYEPYVYALSNRVMMPLPSWVPAEGMEEHWHIMS
;
A
#
# COMPACT_ATOMS: atom_id res chain seq x y z
N MET A 1 -0.02 9.62 13.16
CA MET A 1 0.24 8.41 12.35
C MET A 1 -0.46 8.46 10.99
N LEU A 2 -1.79 8.32 10.86
CA LEU A 2 -2.45 8.38 9.53
C LEU A 2 -2.58 9.79 8.93
N ARG A 3 -2.81 10.81 9.75
CA ARG A 3 -2.77 12.22 9.30
C ARG A 3 -1.38 12.63 8.78
N ASP A 4 -0.33 12.09 9.38
CA ASP A 4 1.05 12.37 8.93
C ASP A 4 1.30 11.71 7.57
N TRP A 5 0.74 10.51 7.34
CA TRP A 5 0.77 9.86 6.02
C TRP A 5 -0.04 10.61 4.95
N GLU A 6 -1.14 11.26 5.33
CA GLU A 6 -1.90 12.15 4.45
C GLU A 6 -1.03 13.34 4.02
N GLY A 7 -0.41 14.04 4.98
CA GLY A 7 0.49 15.16 4.72
C GLY A 7 1.70 14.74 3.87
N TRP A 8 2.35 13.64 4.23
CA TRP A 8 3.48 13.10 3.47
C TRP A 8 3.10 12.72 2.03
N SER A 9 1.91 12.13 1.83
CA SER A 9 1.44 11.79 0.48
C SER A 9 1.22 13.05 -0.38
N ALA A 10 0.75 14.13 0.23
CA ALA A 10 0.60 15.42 -0.43
C ALA A 10 1.95 16.07 -0.76
N GLU A 11 2.89 16.08 0.17
CA GLU A 11 4.26 16.59 -0.03
C GLU A 11 5.01 15.81 -1.11
N LEU A 12 4.87 14.48 -1.10
CA LEU A 12 5.43 13.59 -2.11
C LEU A 12 4.87 13.96 -3.49
N LEU A 13 3.56 14.10 -3.60
CA LEU A 13 2.88 14.46 -4.83
C LEU A 13 3.37 15.83 -5.36
N GLU A 14 3.36 16.85 -4.50
CA GLU A 14 3.80 18.20 -4.85
C GLU A 14 5.24 18.21 -5.40
N SER A 15 6.13 17.49 -4.73
CA SER A 15 7.55 17.38 -5.13
C SER A 15 7.71 16.69 -6.48
N HIS A 16 6.99 15.59 -6.71
CA HIS A 16 7.14 14.77 -7.92
C HIS A 16 6.38 15.32 -9.12
N ILE A 17 5.27 16.06 -8.92
CA ILE A 17 4.66 16.86 -9.99
C ILE A 17 5.60 17.99 -10.39
N SER A 18 6.18 18.70 -9.42
CA SER A 18 7.09 19.83 -9.69
C SER A 18 8.39 19.37 -10.33
N PHE A 19 8.89 18.19 -9.94
CA PHE A 19 10.13 17.61 -10.45
C PHE A 19 9.96 16.12 -10.78
N PRO A 20 9.36 15.76 -11.94
CA PRO A 20 9.07 14.36 -12.29
C PRO A 20 10.29 13.43 -12.38
N GLN A 21 11.49 14.01 -12.52
CA GLN A 21 12.75 13.26 -12.50
C GLN A 21 13.01 12.59 -11.13
N LEU A 22 12.46 13.14 -10.03
CA LEU A 22 12.58 12.57 -8.69
C LEU A 22 11.96 11.18 -8.57
N CYS A 23 10.98 10.84 -9.42
CA CYS A 23 10.38 9.51 -9.48
C CYS A 23 11.42 8.38 -9.64
N PHE A 24 12.57 8.67 -10.27
CA PHE A 24 13.63 7.70 -10.55
C PHE A 24 14.73 7.64 -9.48
N PHE A 25 14.77 8.60 -8.55
CA PHE A 25 15.75 8.60 -7.49
C PHE A 25 15.37 7.55 -6.44
N ARG A 26 16.28 6.58 -6.27
CA ARG A 26 16.22 5.61 -5.17
C ARG A 26 16.94 6.23 -3.97
N SER A 27 16.35 6.11 -2.79
CA SER A 27 17.12 6.33 -1.56
C SER A 27 18.29 5.34 -1.53
N GLN A 28 19.41 5.72 -0.89
CA GLN A 28 20.59 4.84 -0.78
C GLN A 28 20.37 3.63 0.16
N HIS A 29 19.18 3.48 0.74
CA HIS A 29 18.84 2.38 1.63
C HIS A 29 17.84 1.44 0.95
N ASN A 30 18.20 0.15 0.81
CA ASN A 30 17.41 -0.90 0.12
C ASN A 30 15.95 -1.06 0.62
N ASN A 31 15.56 -0.41 1.71
CA ASN A 31 14.25 -0.51 2.34
C ASN A 31 13.37 0.76 2.22
N GLN A 32 13.82 1.83 1.57
CA GLN A 32 12.98 3.04 1.41
C GLN A 32 12.61 3.25 -0.06
N SER A 33 11.68 2.43 -0.55
CA SER A 33 10.93 2.69 -1.78
C SER A 33 9.71 3.54 -1.45
N TRP A 34 9.65 4.75 -2.02
CA TRP A 34 8.48 5.62 -1.87
C TRP A 34 7.22 4.99 -2.48
N VAL A 35 7.35 4.22 -3.57
CA VAL A 35 6.25 3.46 -4.17
C VAL A 35 5.76 2.39 -3.20
N ALA A 36 6.68 1.67 -2.55
CA ALA A 36 6.30 0.65 -1.58
C ALA A 36 5.65 1.25 -0.33
N ALA A 37 6.17 2.37 0.17
CA ALA A 37 5.57 3.09 1.29
C ALA A 37 4.15 3.57 0.95
N LEU A 38 3.97 4.23 -0.20
CA LEU A 38 2.68 4.72 -0.65
C LEU A 38 1.66 3.59 -0.86
N THR A 39 2.11 2.46 -1.43
CA THR A 39 1.28 1.25 -1.58
C THR A 39 0.90 0.67 -0.21
N THR A 40 1.83 0.61 0.74
CA THR A 40 1.56 0.13 2.11
C THR A 40 0.54 1.01 2.82
N VAL A 41 0.60 2.34 2.64
CA VAL A 41 -0.39 3.26 3.20
C VAL A 41 -1.79 2.97 2.63
N LEU A 42 -1.90 2.76 1.31
CA LEU A 42 -3.16 2.39 0.66
C LEU A 42 -3.70 1.06 1.21
N ASP A 43 -2.84 0.06 1.36
CA ASP A 43 -3.18 -1.26 1.89
C ASP A 43 -3.73 -1.21 3.32
N VAL A 44 -3.02 -0.51 4.20
CA VAL A 44 -3.42 -0.33 5.59
C VAL A 44 -4.73 0.44 5.68
N CYS A 45 -4.87 1.53 4.92
CA CYS A 45 -6.13 2.27 4.91
C CYS A 45 -7.29 1.41 4.40
N CYS A 46 -7.05 0.61 3.35
CA CYS A 46 -8.03 -0.31 2.80
C CYS A 46 -8.51 -1.33 3.85
N LEU A 47 -7.58 -1.96 4.58
CA LEU A 47 -7.90 -2.84 5.71
C LEU A 47 -8.67 -2.12 6.82
N VAL A 48 -8.22 -0.93 7.23
CA VAL A 48 -8.87 -0.15 8.30
C VAL A 48 -10.31 0.22 7.94
N ILE A 49 -10.55 0.61 6.69
CA ILE A 49 -11.87 1.04 6.23
C ILE A 49 -12.85 -0.15 6.20
N THR A 50 -12.39 -1.30 5.70
CA THR A 50 -13.29 -2.40 5.31
C THR A 50 -13.29 -3.56 6.31
N ARG A 51 -12.12 -3.95 6.85
CA ARG A 51 -11.95 -5.19 7.61
C ARG A 51 -11.71 -4.99 9.10
N ILE A 52 -11.18 -3.87 9.57
CA ILE A 52 -10.90 -3.68 11.01
C ILE A 52 -12.12 -3.10 11.74
N GLU A 53 -12.56 -3.73 12.83
CA GLU A 53 -13.79 -3.35 13.55
C GLU A 53 -13.70 -1.97 14.23
N ASP A 54 -12.61 -1.68 14.95
CA ASP A 54 -12.43 -0.45 15.75
C ASP A 54 -11.32 0.46 15.21
N GLY A 55 -11.07 0.40 13.90
CA GLY A 55 -10.04 1.21 13.28
C GLY A 55 -10.43 2.70 13.18
N PRO A 56 -9.46 3.62 13.02
CA PRO A 56 -9.73 5.05 12.82
C PRO A 56 -10.26 5.33 11.39
N VAL A 57 -11.46 4.82 11.07
CA VAL A 57 -12.06 4.83 9.72
C VAL A 57 -12.11 6.23 9.09
N PRO A 58 -12.53 7.32 9.79
CA PRO A 58 -12.58 8.64 9.16
C PRO A 58 -11.22 9.12 8.66
N THR A 59 -10.17 8.95 9.48
CA THR A 59 -8.80 9.32 9.08
C THR A 59 -8.29 8.42 7.97
N ALA A 60 -8.53 7.11 8.05
CA ALA A 60 -8.13 6.18 6.99
C ALA A 60 -8.79 6.52 5.64
N ARG A 61 -10.04 6.98 5.60
CA ARG A 61 -10.71 7.42 4.37
C ARG A 61 -10.04 8.64 3.75
N LEU A 62 -9.65 9.63 4.57
CA LEU A 62 -8.93 10.83 4.10
C LEU A 62 -7.54 10.47 3.57
N THR A 63 -6.76 9.72 4.35
CA THR A 63 -5.43 9.25 3.95
C THR A 63 -5.50 8.41 2.68
N PHE A 64 -6.46 7.50 2.56
CA PHE A 64 -6.68 6.68 1.36
C PHE A 64 -6.99 7.55 0.13
N ALA A 65 -7.89 8.53 0.28
CA ALA A 65 -8.25 9.42 -0.82
C ALA A 65 -7.01 10.20 -1.31
N MET A 66 -6.22 10.76 -0.40
CA MET A 66 -5.00 11.50 -0.73
C MET A 66 -3.95 10.60 -1.38
N ALA A 67 -3.63 9.46 -0.78
CA ALA A 67 -2.64 8.52 -1.32
C ALA A 67 -3.05 7.98 -2.69
N ARG A 68 -4.34 7.70 -2.90
CA ARG A 68 -4.85 7.23 -4.20
C ARG A 68 -4.77 8.33 -5.25
N HIS A 69 -5.13 9.57 -4.91
CA HIS A 69 -4.94 10.71 -5.80
C HIS A 69 -3.48 10.87 -6.19
N ALA A 70 -2.55 10.80 -5.22
CA ALA A 70 -1.13 10.89 -5.49
C ALA A 70 -0.67 9.84 -6.51
N VAL A 71 -1.05 8.56 -6.32
CA VAL A 71 -0.71 7.50 -7.28
C VAL A 71 -1.28 7.76 -8.69
N ILE A 72 -2.55 8.19 -8.77
CA ILE A 72 -3.22 8.46 -10.05
C ILE A 72 -2.55 9.63 -10.78
N ASP A 73 -2.28 10.72 -10.08
CA ASP A 73 -1.64 11.91 -10.66
C ASP A 73 -0.20 11.63 -11.09
N LEU A 74 0.55 10.85 -10.31
CA LEU A 74 1.88 10.40 -10.71
C LEU A 74 1.85 9.53 -11.97
N CYS A 75 0.85 8.65 -12.09
CA CYS A 75 0.63 7.90 -13.32
C CYS A 75 0.33 8.84 -14.50
N ALA A 76 -0.52 9.85 -14.31
CA ALA A 76 -0.85 10.83 -15.34
C ALA A 76 0.38 11.62 -15.80
N VAL A 77 1.19 12.15 -14.86
CA VAL A 77 2.45 12.87 -15.15
C VAL A 77 3.43 12.01 -15.93
N LEU A 78 3.52 10.72 -15.59
CA LEU A 78 4.40 9.77 -16.26
C LEU A 78 3.79 9.14 -17.52
N ASN A 79 2.60 9.59 -17.95
CA ASN A 79 1.82 9.07 -19.08
C ASN A 79 1.55 7.56 -19.01
N LEU A 80 1.28 7.05 -17.80
CA LEU A 80 0.98 5.65 -17.53
C LEU A 80 -0.52 5.41 -17.55
N ARG A 81 -0.91 4.27 -18.13
CA ARG A 81 -2.26 3.72 -18.01
C ARG A 81 -2.27 2.67 -16.90
N PRO A 82 -3.37 2.54 -16.14
CA PRO A 82 -3.51 1.46 -15.16
C PRO A 82 -3.32 0.10 -15.85
N LEU A 83 -2.52 -0.76 -15.22
CA LEU A 83 -2.16 -2.06 -15.76
C LEU A 83 -2.56 -3.13 -14.74
N PRO A 84 -3.41 -4.12 -15.08
CA PRO A 84 -3.69 -5.22 -14.18
C PRO A 84 -2.40 -5.98 -13.84
N PRO A 85 -2.12 -6.27 -12.56
CA PRO A 85 -0.97 -7.09 -12.20
C PRO A 85 -1.16 -8.53 -12.72
N PRO A 86 -0.07 -9.23 -13.10
CA PRO A 86 -0.13 -10.58 -13.65
C PRO A 86 -0.58 -11.63 -12.62
N ALA A 87 -0.45 -11.31 -11.34
CA ALA A 87 -0.93 -12.11 -10.23
C ALA A 87 -1.50 -11.18 -9.16
N GLU A 88 -2.47 -11.68 -8.38
CA GLU A 88 -2.97 -10.96 -7.22
C GLU A 88 -1.88 -10.82 -6.16
N ARG A 89 -1.66 -9.61 -5.67
CA ARG A 89 -0.66 -9.34 -4.61
C ARG A 89 -1.05 -9.91 -3.24
N LEU A 90 -2.34 -10.21 -3.05
CA LEU A 90 -2.89 -10.85 -1.87
C LEU A 90 -3.86 -11.95 -2.32
N PRO A 91 -3.35 -13.12 -2.73
CA PRO A 91 -4.19 -14.27 -3.03
C PRO A 91 -4.85 -14.81 -1.75
N PRO A 92 -5.91 -15.65 -1.86
CA PRO A 92 -6.65 -16.15 -0.70
C PRO A 92 -5.80 -16.85 0.37
N THR A 93 -4.68 -17.47 -0.01
CA THR A 93 -3.74 -18.10 0.94
C THR A 93 -3.02 -17.06 1.80
N GLU A 94 -2.52 -15.99 1.18
CA GLU A 94 -1.84 -14.91 1.89
C GLU A 94 -2.85 -14.06 2.70
N GLU A 95 -4.10 -13.92 2.25
CA GLU A 95 -5.15 -13.27 3.04
C GLU A 95 -5.42 -14.00 4.36
N LYS A 96 -5.51 -15.34 4.32
CA LYS A 96 -5.63 -16.15 5.54
C LYS A 96 -4.43 -15.99 6.47
N ARG A 97 -3.23 -15.93 5.90
CA ARG A 97 -1.98 -15.73 6.65
C ARG A 97 -1.92 -14.34 7.29
N LEU A 98 -2.32 -13.30 6.56
CA LEU A 98 -2.48 -11.94 7.06
C LEU A 98 -3.49 -11.90 8.21
N GLY A 99 -4.66 -12.53 8.05
CA GLY A 99 -5.67 -12.63 9.10
C GLY A 99 -5.13 -13.30 10.37
N SER A 100 -4.32 -14.34 10.21
CA SER A 100 -3.66 -15.03 11.34
C SER A 100 -2.65 -14.14 12.05
N LEU A 101 -1.83 -13.38 11.30
CA LEU A 101 -0.86 -12.43 11.86
C LEU A 101 -1.55 -11.29 12.63
N LEU A 102 -2.61 -10.72 12.05
CA LEU A 102 -3.39 -9.65 12.67
C LEU A 102 -4.11 -10.14 13.94
N SER A 103 -4.64 -11.36 13.91
CA SER A 103 -5.25 -11.99 15.10
C SER A 103 -4.23 -12.19 16.23
N ARG A 104 -3.00 -12.62 15.91
CA ARG A 104 -1.89 -12.73 16.88
C ARG A 104 -1.52 -11.38 17.49
N ALA A 105 -1.71 -10.29 16.75
CA ALA A 105 -1.51 -8.91 17.21
C ALA A 105 -2.76 -8.32 17.90
N ALA A 106 -3.76 -9.14 18.24
CA ALA A 106 -5.02 -8.73 18.87
C ALA A 106 -5.85 -7.72 18.05
N VAL A 107 -5.69 -7.69 16.73
CA VAL A 107 -6.52 -6.89 15.82
C VAL A 107 -7.78 -7.67 15.47
N ARG A 108 -8.96 -7.08 15.73
CA ARG A 108 -10.25 -7.67 15.39
C ARG A 108 -10.59 -7.41 13.92
N LEU A 109 -10.84 -8.48 13.18
CA LEU A 109 -11.22 -8.45 11.77
C LEU A 109 -12.67 -8.86 11.59
N ARG A 110 -13.41 -8.08 10.81
CA ARG A 110 -14.67 -8.48 10.19
C ARG A 110 -14.35 -9.59 9.19
N THR A 111 -15.10 -10.68 9.24
CA THR A 111 -14.90 -11.85 8.37
C THR A 111 -16.09 -12.14 7.47
N ASP A 112 -17.13 -11.30 7.49
CA ASP A 112 -18.29 -11.45 6.65
C ASP A 112 -17.95 -11.24 5.16
N GLU A 113 -18.77 -11.82 4.29
CA GLU A 113 -18.57 -11.78 2.84
C GLU A 113 -18.70 -10.35 2.28
N ALA A 114 -19.55 -9.51 2.87
CA ALA A 114 -19.75 -8.15 2.41
C ALA A 114 -18.50 -7.29 2.65
N SER A 115 -17.88 -7.38 3.82
CA SER A 115 -16.62 -6.67 4.08
C SER A 115 -15.44 -7.21 3.27
N ALA A 116 -15.44 -8.51 2.93
CA ALA A 116 -14.44 -9.08 2.01
C ALA A 116 -14.61 -8.54 0.59
N ALA A 117 -15.85 -8.46 0.10
CA ALA A 117 -16.17 -7.88 -1.20
C ALA A 117 -15.84 -6.37 -1.26
N GLU A 118 -16.13 -5.62 -0.19
CA GLU A 118 -15.75 -4.21 -0.10
C GLU A 118 -14.22 -4.03 -0.12
N PHE A 119 -13.49 -4.89 0.60
CA PHE A 119 -12.02 -4.89 0.59
C PHE A 119 -11.44 -5.14 -0.80
N ALA A 120 -11.95 -6.15 -1.53
CA ALA A 120 -11.53 -6.44 -2.89
C ALA A 120 -11.85 -5.27 -3.85
N SER A 121 -13.06 -4.70 -3.75
CA SER A 121 -13.50 -3.56 -4.55
C SER A 121 -12.62 -2.31 -4.32
N LEU A 122 -12.32 -2.01 -3.06
CA LEU A 122 -11.49 -0.86 -2.71
C LEU A 122 -10.05 -1.02 -3.24
N ARG A 123 -9.49 -2.24 -3.17
CA ARG A 123 -8.19 -2.58 -3.76
C ARG A 123 -8.14 -2.40 -5.27
N ALA A 124 -9.20 -2.79 -5.97
CA ALA A 124 -9.30 -2.63 -7.42
C ALA A 124 -9.19 -1.15 -7.88
N THR A 125 -9.45 -0.19 -6.99
CA THR A 125 -9.34 1.25 -7.31
C THR A 125 -7.89 1.78 -7.38
N TYR A 126 -6.91 1.05 -6.84
CA TYR A 126 -5.51 1.53 -6.80
C TYR A 126 -4.48 0.51 -7.28
N GLU A 127 -4.71 -0.79 -7.12
CA GLU A 127 -3.74 -1.86 -7.48
C GLU A 127 -3.22 -1.74 -8.93
N PRO A 128 -4.06 -1.49 -9.96
CA PRO A 128 -3.56 -1.34 -11.33
C PRO A 128 -2.64 -0.12 -11.53
N TYR A 129 -2.85 0.94 -10.75
CA TYR A 129 -2.04 2.17 -10.85
C TYR A 129 -0.70 2.00 -10.14
N VAL A 130 -0.70 1.47 -8.92
CA VAL A 130 0.57 1.20 -8.21
C VAL A 130 1.42 0.17 -8.95
N TYR A 131 0.81 -0.82 -9.62
CA TYR A 131 1.54 -1.77 -10.46
C TYR A 131 2.18 -1.11 -11.69
N ALA A 132 1.41 -0.29 -12.42
CA ALA A 132 1.96 0.47 -13.56
C ALA A 132 3.12 1.38 -13.14
N LEU A 133 2.96 2.08 -12.00
CA LEU A 133 3.97 2.96 -11.43
C LEU A 133 5.23 2.20 -11.02
N SER A 134 5.07 1.11 -10.26
CA SER A 134 6.15 0.18 -9.86
C SER A 134 6.99 -0.28 -11.04
N ASN A 135 6.34 -0.71 -12.12
CA ASN A 135 7.04 -1.12 -13.34
C ASN A 135 7.79 0.04 -14.00
N ARG A 136 7.16 1.23 -14.05
CA ARG A 136 7.76 2.40 -14.70
C ARG A 136 9.04 2.89 -14.02
N VAL A 137 9.07 2.85 -12.69
CA VAL A 137 10.22 3.32 -11.89
C VAL A 137 11.11 2.18 -11.40
N MET A 138 10.80 0.94 -11.78
CA MET A 138 11.52 -0.28 -11.41
C MET A 138 11.72 -0.40 -9.89
N MET A 139 10.65 -0.18 -9.12
CA MET A 139 10.65 -0.37 -7.67
C MET A 139 9.56 -1.40 -7.31
N PRO A 140 9.92 -2.56 -6.72
CA PRO A 140 8.95 -3.61 -6.47
C PRO A 140 7.90 -3.18 -5.43
N LEU A 141 6.67 -3.67 -5.62
CA LEU A 141 5.60 -3.51 -4.64
C LEU A 141 5.85 -4.37 -3.38
N PRO A 142 5.36 -3.93 -2.22
CA PRO A 142 5.51 -4.66 -0.97
C PRO A 142 4.58 -5.88 -0.96
N SER A 143 5.07 -7.00 -0.42
CA SER A 143 4.22 -8.12 -0.01
C SER A 143 3.37 -7.71 1.18
N TRP A 144 2.13 -8.20 1.25
CA TRP A 144 1.24 -7.95 2.39
C TRP A 144 1.69 -8.60 3.69
N VAL A 145 2.36 -9.75 3.57
CA VAL A 145 2.91 -10.48 4.70
C VAL A 145 4.40 -10.76 4.44
N PRO A 146 5.23 -10.80 5.49
CA PRO A 146 6.65 -11.14 5.35
C PRO A 146 6.84 -12.50 4.68
N ALA A 147 7.92 -12.70 3.93
CA ALA A 147 8.28 -14.03 3.45
C ALA A 147 8.49 -15.00 4.64
N GLU A 148 8.15 -16.27 4.47
CA GLU A 148 8.47 -17.30 5.48
C GLU A 148 9.99 -17.29 5.73
N GLY A 149 10.41 -17.24 7.00
CA GLY A 149 11.82 -17.17 7.40
C GLY A 149 12.44 -15.77 7.53
N MET A 150 11.72 -14.69 7.22
CA MET A 150 12.24 -13.32 7.40
C MET A 150 12.30 -12.85 8.88
N GLU A 151 11.65 -13.58 9.79
CA GLU A 151 11.75 -13.35 11.25
C GLU A 151 13.15 -13.67 11.81
N GLU A 152 14.03 -14.39 11.10
CA GLU A 152 15.34 -14.81 11.63
C GLU A 152 16.46 -13.78 11.45
N HIS A 153 16.33 -12.82 10.52
CA HIS A 153 17.46 -11.96 10.13
C HIS A 153 17.73 -10.76 11.05
N TRP A 154 16.79 -10.36 11.91
CA TRP A 154 17.00 -9.20 12.79
C TRP A 154 17.83 -9.52 14.04
N HIS A 155 18.13 -10.80 14.29
CA HIS A 155 18.90 -11.24 15.47
C HIS A 155 20.42 -11.32 15.26
N ILE A 156 20.96 -11.02 14.08
CA ILE A 156 22.41 -11.19 13.79
C ILE A 156 23.15 -9.84 13.64
N MET A 157 22.62 -8.74 14.20
CA MET A 157 23.28 -7.43 14.16
C MET A 157 23.27 -6.67 15.49
N SER A 158 23.54 -7.35 16.62
CA SER A 158 23.98 -6.67 17.87
C SER A 158 25.40 -7.06 18.23
#